data_AF-A0A4Y2U3D5-F1
#
_entry.id   AF-A0A4Y2U3D5-F1
#
_cell.length_a   1.000
_cell.length_b   1.000
_cell.length_c   1.000
_cell.angle_alpha   90.00
_cell.angle_beta   90.00
_cell.angle_gamma   90.00
#
_symmetry.space_group_name_H-M   'P 1'
#
loop_
_entity.id
_entity.type
_entity.pdbx_description
1 polymer ?
#
loop_
_entity_poly.entity_id
_entity_poly.type
_entity_poly.pdbx_seq_one_letter_code
_entity_poly.pdbx_strand_id
1 'polypeptide(L)'
;MEITTIRQPVGAGRIRKVVNVECDRLNKRSILCIPTDSLGLCCAKAVVFAIAHLDGDRRSINAMKDRRRPALETRARELHKKAGIPLGPCTFAEVARFEKVLDIQIVVISTEERNGVAYRGRDRSRRINLWLHNGHYDVIKSLKGFFASNHYCERCEKPFENLENHRCPMACHICLRVCCSAKGVPKRCFDCDRLCQSLECYAAYKALTGNQELSICNRMYQCRKCCSVIRRRDCPKELHVCGSRKCPSCQKFVVLEEHLCCLPRVSPKKSSSDIIFFDLETGQSSGEHVVNFAVAQYSDGREMVFRGYSACKEFCTWLFSPKHKGHTVIAHNMKGFDGQFIVGWMLEQGTSPSVIPIGSKLMSIRHPSLGITIIDSMSFLQMSLSKLPNCFGLSELKKGYFPHLFNVRENQNYAILLCR
;
A
#
# COMPACT_ATOMS: atom_id res chain seq x y z
N MET A 1 -0.99 23.39 29.55
CA MET A 1 -1.22 22.09 28.87
C MET A 1 -2.09 22.35 27.67
N GLU A 2 -1.50 22.50 26.49
CA GLU A 2 -2.27 22.56 25.24
C GLU A 2 -2.75 21.14 24.90
N ILE A 3 -4.07 20.93 24.95
CA ILE A 3 -4.70 19.70 24.48
C ILE A 3 -4.85 19.84 22.98
N THR A 4 -3.87 19.34 22.22
CA THR A 4 -3.97 19.25 20.76
C THR A 4 -5.04 18.21 20.40
N THR A 5 -6.27 18.68 20.17
CA THR A 5 -7.37 17.82 19.74
C THR A 5 -7.17 17.47 18.27
N ILE A 6 -6.55 16.32 17.99
CA ILE A 6 -6.44 15.77 16.64
C ILE A 6 -7.85 15.35 16.20
N ARG A 7 -8.52 16.20 15.41
CA ARG A 7 -9.73 15.81 14.69
C ARG A 7 -9.34 14.68 13.73
N GLN A 8 -9.83 13.46 14.00
CA GLN A 8 -9.67 12.34 13.06
C GLN A 8 -10.35 12.72 11.75
N PRO A 9 -9.63 12.79 10.61
CA PRO A 9 -10.27 13.00 9.32
C PRO A 9 -11.24 11.84 9.07
N VAL A 10 -12.37 12.18 8.43
CA VAL A 10 -13.44 11.24 8.07
C VAL A 10 -12.82 10.01 7.43
N GLY A 11 -12.94 8.86 8.10
CA GLY A 11 -12.16 7.66 7.78
C GLY A 11 -12.26 7.29 6.30
N ALA A 12 -11.11 7.29 5.61
CA ALA A 12 -11.04 6.85 4.23
C ALA A 12 -11.48 5.38 4.16
N GLY A 13 -12.52 5.10 3.39
CA GLY A 13 -12.98 3.74 3.10
C GLY A 13 -11.95 2.93 2.30
N ARG A 14 -12.39 1.97 1.48
CA ARG A 14 -11.54 1.13 0.59
C ARG A 14 -10.73 1.91 -0.47
N ILE A 15 -10.55 3.22 -0.32
CA ILE A 15 -10.10 4.16 -1.36
C ILE A 15 -8.60 4.00 -1.67
N ARG A 16 -7.77 3.62 -0.68
CA ARG A 16 -6.30 3.55 -0.86
C ARG A 16 -5.61 2.45 -0.07
N LYS A 17 -4.53 1.92 -0.65
CA LYS A 17 -3.57 1.01 -0.01
C LYS A 17 -2.88 1.71 1.17
N VAL A 18 -2.33 0.90 2.08
CA VAL A 18 -1.42 1.39 3.13
C VAL A 18 -0.13 1.85 2.46
N VAL A 19 0.27 3.09 2.73
CA VAL A 19 1.43 3.74 2.10
C VAL A 19 2.23 4.61 3.05
N ASN A 20 1.62 4.99 4.18
CA ASN A 20 2.24 5.80 5.21
C ASN A 20 1.77 5.23 6.54
N VAL A 21 2.67 4.53 7.22
CA VAL A 21 2.34 3.73 8.41
C VAL A 21 1.70 4.58 9.49
N GLU A 22 2.32 5.71 9.82
CA GLU A 22 1.88 6.65 10.87
C GLU A 22 0.47 7.18 10.60
N CYS A 23 0.18 7.55 9.36
CA CYS A 23 -1.15 8.03 8.98
C CYS A 23 -2.16 6.89 8.86
N ASP A 24 -1.80 5.78 8.23
CA ASP A 24 -2.73 4.72 7.86
C ASP A 24 -3.18 3.88 9.05
N ARG A 25 -2.29 3.65 10.03
CA ARG A 25 -2.65 2.91 11.25
C ARG A 25 -3.76 3.59 12.05
N LEU A 26 -3.84 4.93 11.98
CA LEU A 26 -4.83 5.74 12.69
C LEU A 26 -6.12 5.92 11.88
N ASN A 27 -6.00 6.08 10.57
CA ASN A 27 -7.11 6.54 9.73
C ASN A 27 -7.85 5.41 8.98
N LYS A 28 -7.22 4.25 8.72
CA LYS A 28 -7.88 3.14 8.03
C LYS A 28 -8.76 2.34 8.97
N ARG A 29 -10.05 2.30 8.65
CA ARG A 29 -11.04 1.46 9.36
C ARG A 29 -10.71 -0.03 9.37
N SER A 30 -9.93 -0.52 8.41
CA SER A 30 -9.52 -1.93 8.34
C SER A 30 -8.42 -2.30 9.34
N ILE A 31 -7.80 -1.32 9.99
CA ILE A 31 -6.74 -1.50 10.97
C ILE A 31 -7.31 -1.20 12.36
N LEU A 32 -6.85 -1.94 13.37
CA LEU A 32 -6.99 -1.54 14.77
C LEU A 32 -5.60 -1.20 15.29
N CYS A 33 -5.43 0.06 15.63
CA CYS A 33 -4.21 0.57 16.25
C CYS A 33 -4.11 0.06 17.69
N ILE A 34 -3.03 -0.66 17.98
CA ILE A 34 -2.65 -1.10 19.31
C ILE A 34 -1.80 0.00 19.96
N PRO A 35 -2.10 0.39 21.21
CA PRO A 35 -1.26 1.32 21.94
C PRO A 35 0.15 0.75 22.11
N THR A 36 1.16 1.57 21.90
CA THR A 36 2.55 1.26 22.25
C THR A 36 2.69 1.16 23.77
N ASP A 37 3.57 0.29 24.24
CA ASP A 37 3.89 0.14 25.65
C ASP A 37 5.38 -0.12 25.85
N SER A 38 5.88 0.23 27.04
CA SER A 38 7.29 0.10 27.41
C SER A 38 7.77 -1.35 27.53
N LEU A 39 6.85 -2.30 27.70
CA LEU A 39 7.18 -3.73 27.85
C LEU A 39 7.18 -4.48 26.51
N GLY A 40 6.83 -3.83 25.40
CA GLY A 40 6.80 -4.45 24.08
C GLY A 40 5.67 -5.47 23.86
N LEU A 41 4.60 -5.43 24.66
CA LEU A 41 3.52 -6.43 24.63
C LEU A 41 2.54 -6.27 23.44
N CYS A 42 2.86 -5.43 22.47
CA CYS A 42 1.98 -5.10 21.34
C CYS A 42 1.50 -6.34 20.58
N CYS A 43 2.33 -7.37 20.39
CA CYS A 43 1.93 -8.62 19.72
C CYS A 43 0.82 -9.34 20.48
N ALA A 44 1.00 -9.61 21.78
CA ALA A 44 -0.01 -10.29 22.58
C ALA A 44 -1.29 -9.45 22.70
N LYS A 45 -1.16 -8.13 22.85
CA LYS A 45 -2.30 -7.19 22.81
C LYS A 45 -3.05 -7.29 21.48
N ALA A 46 -2.34 -7.30 20.36
CA ALA A 46 -2.94 -7.45 19.03
C ALA A 46 -3.68 -8.78 18.89
N VAL A 47 -3.09 -9.90 19.33
CA VAL A 47 -3.72 -11.23 19.29
C VAL A 47 -5.01 -11.27 20.10
N VAL A 48 -4.98 -10.84 21.37
CA VAL A 48 -6.17 -10.80 22.23
C VAL A 48 -7.27 -9.92 21.62
N PHE A 49 -6.88 -8.75 21.10
CA PHE A 49 -7.83 -7.81 20.53
C PHE A 49 -8.43 -8.33 19.21
N ALA A 50 -7.64 -9.03 18.39
CA ALA A 50 -8.10 -9.67 17.16
C ALA A 50 -9.09 -10.80 17.45
N ILE A 51 -8.83 -11.63 18.46
CA ILE A 51 -9.72 -12.71 18.88
C ILE A 51 -11.06 -12.16 19.35
N ALA A 52 -11.07 -11.13 20.18
CA ALA A 52 -12.33 -10.54 20.64
C ALA A 52 -13.18 -9.97 19.49
N HIS A 53 -12.53 -9.43 18.44
CA HIS A 53 -13.23 -9.00 17.22
C HIS A 53 -13.71 -10.17 16.36
N LEU A 54 -12.94 -11.26 16.29
CA LEU A 54 -13.35 -12.48 15.60
C LEU A 54 -14.59 -13.11 16.26
N ASP A 55 -14.65 -13.08 17.59
CA ASP A 55 -15.76 -13.64 18.38
C ASP A 55 -16.96 -12.69 18.51
N GLY A 56 -16.84 -11.45 18.06
CA GLY A 56 -17.90 -10.44 18.19
C GLY A 56 -18.18 -10.01 19.63
N ASP A 57 -17.26 -10.26 20.56
CA ASP A 57 -17.41 -9.96 21.99
C ASP A 57 -17.29 -8.44 22.26
N ARG A 58 -18.40 -7.74 22.05
CA ARG A 58 -18.52 -6.28 22.26
C ARG A 58 -18.13 -5.85 23.67
N ARG A 59 -18.41 -6.67 24.69
CA ARG A 59 -18.09 -6.34 26.09
C ARG A 59 -16.58 -6.32 26.30
N SER A 60 -15.90 -7.37 25.86
CA SER A 60 -14.43 -7.43 25.89
C SER A 60 -13.78 -6.35 25.05
N ILE A 61 -14.29 -6.10 23.84
CA ILE A 61 -13.77 -5.05 22.96
C ILE A 61 -13.85 -3.68 23.64
N ASN A 62 -15.00 -3.34 24.23
CA ASN A 62 -15.19 -2.04 24.89
C ASN A 62 -14.30 -1.91 26.13
N ALA A 63 -14.15 -2.98 26.92
CA ALA A 63 -13.26 -2.99 28.08
C ALA A 63 -11.79 -2.77 27.69
N MET A 64 -11.33 -3.40 26.60
CA MET A 64 -9.95 -3.26 26.10
C MET A 64 -9.68 -1.94 25.35
N LYS A 65 -10.72 -1.25 24.89
CA LYS A 65 -10.61 0.10 24.29
C LYS A 65 -10.44 1.20 25.32
N ASP A 66 -10.95 1.02 26.54
CA ASP A 66 -10.84 2.03 27.60
C ASP A 66 -9.40 2.08 28.12
N ARG A 67 -8.64 3.09 27.66
CA ARG A 67 -7.24 3.29 28.02
C ARG A 67 -7.02 3.54 29.52
N ARG A 68 -8.06 3.91 30.26
CA ARG A 68 -7.98 4.11 31.72
C ARG A 68 -7.97 2.78 32.47
N ARG A 69 -8.30 1.67 31.79
CA ARG A 69 -8.37 0.33 32.39
C ARG A 69 -7.24 -0.54 31.84
N PRO A 70 -6.52 -1.29 32.68
CA PRO A 70 -5.43 -2.16 32.24
C PRO A 70 -5.91 -3.45 31.55
N ALA A 71 -7.20 -3.58 31.20
CA ALA A 71 -7.80 -4.83 30.75
C ALA A 71 -7.09 -5.49 29.55
N LEU A 72 -6.67 -4.68 28.57
CA LEU A 72 -5.91 -5.18 27.41
C LEU A 72 -4.53 -5.69 27.82
N GLU A 73 -3.84 -4.99 28.73
CA GLU A 73 -2.54 -5.39 29.22
C GLU A 73 -2.61 -6.64 30.11
N THR A 74 -3.57 -6.71 31.03
CA THR A 74 -3.82 -7.87 31.88
C THR A 74 -4.01 -9.13 31.03
N ARG A 75 -4.88 -9.07 30.02
CA ARG A 75 -5.13 -10.21 29.12
C ARG A 75 -3.92 -10.58 28.26
N ALA A 76 -3.12 -9.59 27.84
CA ALA A 76 -1.87 -9.85 27.12
C ALA A 76 -0.87 -10.61 28.01
N ARG A 77 -0.71 -10.20 29.28
CA ARG A 77 0.14 -10.89 30.26
C ARG A 77 -0.35 -12.32 30.55
N GLU A 78 -1.67 -12.50 30.68
CA GLU A 78 -2.28 -13.83 30.82
C GLU A 78 -1.99 -14.73 29.62
N LEU A 79 -2.02 -14.19 28.40
CA LEU A 79 -1.68 -14.93 27.19
C LEU A 79 -0.20 -15.38 27.19
N HIS A 80 0.73 -14.48 27.56
CA HIS A 80 2.14 -14.84 27.74
C HIS A 80 2.32 -15.96 28.78
N LYS A 81 1.67 -15.83 29.93
CA LYS A 81 1.69 -16.84 31.00
C LYS A 81 1.15 -18.19 30.51
N LYS A 82 -0.01 -18.19 29.83
CA LYS A 82 -0.64 -19.39 29.28
C LYS A 82 0.24 -20.07 28.23
N ALA A 83 1.00 -19.30 27.47
CA ALA A 83 1.90 -19.80 26.44
C ALA A 83 3.31 -20.15 26.95
N GLY A 84 3.62 -19.89 28.24
CA GLY A 84 4.95 -20.10 28.79
C GLY A 84 6.03 -19.21 28.14
N ILE A 85 5.66 -17.98 27.77
CA ILE A 85 6.56 -17.04 27.10
C ILE A 85 6.89 -15.89 28.05
N PRO A 86 8.18 -15.50 28.20
CA PRO A 86 8.56 -14.30 28.93
C PRO A 86 7.82 -13.06 28.43
N LEU A 87 7.55 -12.11 29.32
CA LEU A 87 6.96 -10.83 28.93
C LEU A 87 7.99 -10.03 28.12
N GLY A 88 7.60 -9.55 26.95
CA GLY A 88 8.49 -8.79 26.08
C GLY A 88 8.00 -8.70 24.64
N PRO A 89 8.84 -8.09 23.77
CA PRO A 89 8.66 -8.14 22.32
C PRO A 89 8.55 -9.57 21.81
N CYS A 90 7.75 -9.76 20.76
CA CYS A 90 7.50 -11.08 20.17
C CYS A 90 8.03 -11.14 18.74
N THR A 91 8.75 -12.22 18.44
CA THR A 91 9.12 -12.66 17.10
C THR A 91 8.09 -13.68 16.58
N PHE A 92 8.34 -14.24 15.40
CA PHE A 92 7.50 -15.31 14.86
C PHE A 92 7.53 -16.59 15.71
N ALA A 93 8.57 -16.81 16.52
CA ALA A 93 8.63 -17.95 17.44
C ALA A 93 7.55 -17.85 18.53
N GLU A 94 7.37 -16.68 19.13
CA GLU A 94 6.32 -16.43 20.12
C GLU A 94 4.93 -16.47 19.48
N VAL A 95 4.79 -15.90 18.27
CA VAL A 95 3.54 -15.97 17.49
C VAL A 95 3.12 -17.43 17.27
N ALA A 96 4.03 -18.32 16.90
CA ALA A 96 3.75 -19.75 16.71
C ALA A 96 3.32 -20.46 18.01
N ARG A 97 3.82 -20.02 19.17
CA ARG A 97 3.37 -20.54 20.47
C ARG A 97 1.96 -20.06 20.82
N PHE A 98 1.66 -18.79 20.58
CA PHE A 98 0.29 -18.26 20.75
C PHE A 98 -0.70 -19.00 19.85
N GLU A 99 -0.32 -19.25 18.60
CA GLU A 99 -1.09 -20.05 17.63
C GLU A 99 -1.49 -21.41 18.21
N LYS A 100 -0.52 -22.15 18.78
CA LYS A 100 -0.73 -23.48 19.36
C LYS A 100 -1.66 -23.44 20.59
N VAL A 101 -1.49 -22.45 21.47
CA VAL A 101 -2.22 -22.33 22.73
C VAL A 101 -3.68 -21.90 22.52
N LEU A 102 -3.94 -21.14 21.46
CA LEU A 102 -5.24 -20.59 21.14
C LEU A 102 -6.00 -21.41 20.09
N ASP A 103 -5.33 -22.36 19.43
CA ASP A 103 -5.86 -23.17 18.33
C ASP A 103 -6.46 -22.33 17.19
N ILE A 104 -5.75 -21.28 16.80
CA ILE A 104 -6.11 -20.38 15.69
C ILE A 104 -4.98 -20.36 14.66
N GLN A 105 -5.22 -19.84 13.46
CA GLN A 105 -4.19 -19.52 12.48
C GLN A 105 -3.85 -18.03 12.61
N ILE A 106 -2.56 -17.71 12.77
CA ILE A 106 -2.09 -16.32 12.75
C ILE A 106 -1.36 -16.07 11.44
N VAL A 107 -1.70 -14.98 10.76
CA VAL A 107 -0.98 -14.50 9.58
C VAL A 107 -0.45 -13.10 9.86
N VAL A 108 0.86 -12.90 9.65
CA VAL A 108 1.51 -11.61 9.85
C VAL A 108 1.89 -11.02 8.49
N ILE A 109 1.41 -9.82 8.23
CA ILE A 109 1.80 -8.99 7.08
C ILE A 109 2.83 -7.98 7.56
N SER A 110 3.96 -7.82 6.87
CA SER A 110 5.06 -6.94 7.31
C SER A 110 5.36 -5.83 6.31
N THR A 111 5.68 -4.63 6.78
CA THR A 111 6.19 -3.55 5.93
C THR A 111 7.54 -3.90 5.29
N GLU A 112 8.38 -4.66 5.98
CA GLU A 112 9.68 -5.16 5.47
C GLU A 112 9.50 -6.05 4.24
N GLU A 113 8.44 -6.85 4.23
CA GLU A 113 8.03 -7.69 3.09
C GLU A 113 7.16 -6.93 2.08
N ARG A 114 7.26 -5.59 2.03
CA ARG A 114 6.45 -4.71 1.16
C ARG A 114 4.95 -4.89 1.36
N ASN A 115 4.53 -4.99 2.62
CA ASN A 115 3.17 -5.36 3.04
C ASN A 115 2.73 -6.74 2.51
N GLY A 116 3.68 -7.64 2.27
CA GLY A 116 3.49 -9.06 1.99
C GLY A 116 3.37 -9.91 3.26
N VAL A 117 3.04 -11.19 3.10
CA VAL A 117 2.94 -12.14 4.22
C VAL A 117 4.34 -12.57 4.66
N ALA A 118 4.72 -12.20 5.87
CA ALA A 118 5.99 -12.55 6.49
C ALA A 118 5.91 -13.83 7.32
N TYR A 119 4.74 -14.12 7.91
CA TYR A 119 4.49 -15.34 8.65
C TYR A 119 3.09 -15.87 8.34
N ARG A 120 2.99 -17.18 8.11
CA ARG A 120 1.71 -17.88 7.95
C ARG A 120 1.70 -19.14 8.82
N GLY A 121 0.82 -19.13 9.80
CA GLY A 121 0.50 -20.27 10.64
C GLY A 121 -0.11 -21.44 9.89
N ARG A 122 -0.19 -22.59 10.58
CA ARG A 122 -0.88 -23.78 10.04
C ARG A 122 -2.36 -23.46 9.79
N ASP A 123 -2.95 -24.12 8.79
CA ASP A 123 -4.37 -23.95 8.50
C ASP A 123 -5.21 -24.44 9.70
N ARG A 124 -6.04 -23.54 10.22
CA ARG A 124 -6.99 -23.78 11.32
C ARG A 124 -8.36 -23.22 10.94
N SER A 125 -9.40 -23.58 11.70
CA SER A 125 -10.77 -23.12 11.46
C SER A 125 -10.95 -21.61 11.70
N ARG A 126 -10.16 -21.04 12.61
CA ARG A 126 -10.18 -19.63 12.99
C ARG A 126 -8.91 -18.96 12.51
N ARG A 127 -9.01 -17.77 11.92
CA ARG A 127 -7.87 -17.00 11.39
C ARG A 127 -7.90 -15.56 11.91
N ILE A 128 -6.74 -15.06 12.34
CA ILE A 128 -6.50 -13.64 12.60
C ILE A 128 -5.36 -13.12 11.73
N ASN A 129 -5.37 -11.82 11.44
CA ASN A 129 -4.36 -11.17 10.61
C ASN A 129 -3.75 -10.00 11.39
N LEU A 130 -2.43 -9.99 11.50
CA LEU A 130 -1.66 -8.95 12.17
C LEU A 130 -0.84 -8.17 11.15
N TRP A 131 -0.54 -6.92 11.47
CA TRP A 131 0.31 -6.05 10.68
C TRP A 131 1.54 -5.65 11.51
N LEU A 132 2.71 -6.08 11.06
CA LEU A 132 4.01 -5.76 11.65
C LEU A 132 4.63 -4.57 10.90
N HIS A 133 4.96 -3.52 11.64
CA HIS A 133 5.67 -2.34 11.11
C HIS A 133 6.52 -1.74 12.23
N ASN A 134 7.75 -1.33 11.93
CA ASN A 134 8.65 -0.68 12.91
C ASN A 134 8.74 -1.42 14.26
N GLY A 135 8.77 -2.76 14.25
CA GLY A 135 8.78 -3.61 15.45
C GLY A 135 7.47 -3.65 16.26
N HIS A 136 6.38 -3.09 15.73
CA HIS A 136 5.07 -2.99 16.38
C HIS A 136 3.99 -3.79 15.64
N TYR A 137 3.07 -4.40 16.39
CA TYR A 137 1.95 -5.17 15.85
C TYR A 137 0.62 -4.43 16.00
N ASP A 138 -0.03 -4.16 14.88
CA ASP A 138 -1.43 -3.73 14.78
C ASP A 138 -2.31 -4.88 14.26
N VAL A 139 -3.64 -4.78 14.37
CA VAL A 139 -4.57 -5.82 13.87
C VAL A 139 -5.17 -5.44 12.54
N ILE A 140 -5.19 -6.37 11.59
CA ILE A 140 -5.91 -6.23 10.32
C ILE A 140 -7.30 -6.89 10.45
N LYS A 141 -8.33 -6.06 10.61
CA LYS A 141 -9.74 -6.53 10.64
C LYS A 141 -10.26 -6.96 9.27
N SER A 142 -9.72 -6.37 8.20
CA SER A 142 -10.19 -6.64 6.84
C SER A 142 -9.04 -6.54 5.85
N LEU A 143 -8.63 -7.69 5.30
CA LEU A 143 -7.57 -7.76 4.28
C LEU A 143 -7.95 -6.96 3.01
N LYS A 144 -9.22 -7.08 2.57
CA LYS A 144 -9.77 -6.28 1.45
C LYS A 144 -9.61 -4.79 1.70
N GLY A 145 -9.97 -4.36 2.92
CA GLY A 145 -9.83 -2.97 3.35
C GLY A 145 -8.37 -2.54 3.43
N PHE A 146 -7.49 -3.37 3.98
CA PHE A 146 -6.05 -3.11 4.13
C PHE A 146 -5.38 -2.89 2.77
N PHE A 147 -5.57 -3.83 1.85
CA PHE A 147 -5.01 -3.78 0.49
C PHE A 147 -5.80 -2.91 -0.49
N ALA A 148 -6.89 -2.27 -0.06
CA ALA A 148 -7.80 -1.50 -0.92
C ALA A 148 -8.14 -2.23 -2.24
N SER A 149 -8.60 -3.46 -2.08
CA SER A 149 -8.99 -4.34 -3.19
C SER A 149 -10.41 -4.83 -3.00
N ASN A 150 -11.08 -5.19 -4.09
CA ASN A 150 -12.42 -5.76 -4.02
C ASN A 150 -12.43 -7.12 -3.31
N HIS A 151 -11.38 -7.91 -3.52
CA HIS A 151 -11.25 -9.25 -2.96
C HIS A 151 -9.82 -9.52 -2.50
N TYR A 152 -9.70 -10.45 -1.55
CA TYR A 152 -8.44 -10.98 -1.07
C TYR A 152 -8.56 -12.50 -1.01
N CYS A 153 -7.55 -13.20 -1.50
CA CYS A 153 -7.52 -14.65 -1.45
C CYS A 153 -6.60 -15.10 -0.31
N GLU A 154 -7.21 -15.66 0.73
CA GLU A 154 -6.54 -16.20 1.90
C GLU A 154 -5.71 -17.47 1.63
N ARG A 155 -5.85 -18.08 0.45
CA ARG A 155 -5.08 -19.28 0.07
C ARG A 155 -3.78 -18.94 -0.65
N CYS A 156 -3.82 -17.94 -1.54
CA CYS A 156 -2.62 -17.47 -2.23
C CYS A 156 -2.03 -16.20 -1.61
N GLU A 157 -2.65 -15.68 -0.56
CA GLU A 157 -2.28 -14.47 0.17
C GLU A 157 -2.09 -13.23 -0.71
N LYS A 158 -2.99 -13.06 -1.70
CA LYS A 158 -2.92 -11.95 -2.66
C LYS A 158 -4.26 -11.22 -2.82
N PRO A 159 -4.23 -9.87 -2.90
CA PRO A 159 -5.39 -9.08 -3.30
C PRO A 159 -5.68 -9.24 -4.79
N PHE A 160 -6.95 -9.10 -5.17
CA PHE A 160 -7.37 -9.12 -6.57
C PHE A 160 -8.67 -8.34 -6.78
N GLU A 161 -8.85 -7.80 -7.99
CA GLU A 161 -10.02 -6.96 -8.30
C GLU A 161 -11.23 -7.73 -8.79
N ASN A 162 -11.01 -8.81 -9.55
CA ASN A 162 -12.08 -9.53 -10.23
C ASN A 162 -11.94 -11.03 -9.97
N LEU A 163 -13.01 -11.67 -9.47
CA LEU A 163 -13.08 -13.12 -9.23
C LEU A 163 -12.75 -13.93 -10.49
N GLU A 164 -13.21 -13.49 -11.65
CA GLU A 164 -13.04 -14.20 -12.93
C GLU A 164 -11.57 -14.26 -13.42
N ASN A 165 -10.78 -13.23 -13.08
CA ASN A 165 -9.37 -13.14 -13.48
C ASN A 165 -8.44 -13.72 -12.41
N HIS A 166 -8.98 -14.05 -11.25
CA HIS A 166 -8.20 -14.65 -10.19
C HIS A 166 -7.77 -16.06 -10.58
N ARG A 167 -6.47 -16.33 -10.42
CA ARG A 167 -5.87 -17.64 -10.68
C ARG A 167 -5.24 -18.14 -9.39
N CYS A 168 -6.08 -18.75 -8.54
CA CYS A 168 -5.60 -19.48 -7.36
C CYS A 168 -5.41 -20.95 -7.73
N PRO A 169 -4.24 -21.57 -7.45
CA PRO A 169 -3.99 -22.98 -7.72
C PRO A 169 -5.00 -23.93 -7.05
N MET A 170 -5.64 -23.49 -5.95
CA MET A 170 -6.56 -24.27 -5.14
C MET A 170 -8.05 -23.97 -5.42
N ALA A 171 -8.33 -23.11 -6.41
CA ALA A 171 -9.69 -22.75 -6.81
C ALA A 171 -9.94 -23.14 -8.26
N CYS A 172 -11.14 -23.61 -8.55
CA CYS A 172 -11.54 -23.95 -9.91
C CYS A 172 -11.64 -22.69 -10.77
N HIS A 173 -10.93 -22.61 -11.88
CA HIS A 173 -11.03 -21.47 -12.81
C HIS A 173 -12.36 -21.41 -13.58
N ILE A 174 -13.20 -22.45 -13.48
CA ILE A 174 -14.52 -22.52 -14.10
C ILE A 174 -15.60 -22.00 -13.14
N CYS A 175 -15.81 -22.69 -12.03
CA CYS A 175 -16.86 -22.34 -11.06
C CYS A 175 -16.40 -21.42 -9.92
N LEU A 176 -15.11 -21.06 -9.87
CA LEU A 176 -14.49 -20.14 -8.89
C LEU A 176 -14.56 -20.60 -7.42
N ARG A 177 -15.06 -21.82 -7.16
CA ARG A 177 -15.08 -22.43 -5.83
C ARG A 177 -13.72 -23.04 -5.46
N VAL A 178 -13.42 -22.97 -4.17
CA VAL A 178 -12.29 -23.66 -3.52
C VAL A 178 -12.67 -25.14 -3.34
N CYS A 179 -11.71 -26.05 -3.49
CA CYS A 179 -11.93 -27.50 -3.38
C CYS A 179 -12.98 -28.05 -4.36
N CYS A 180 -12.98 -27.56 -5.61
CA CYS A 180 -13.75 -28.22 -6.66
C CYS A 180 -13.13 -29.59 -6.94
N SER A 181 -13.87 -30.66 -6.66
CA SER A 181 -13.42 -32.03 -6.90
C SER A 181 -13.20 -32.24 -8.40
N ALA A 182 -11.95 -32.24 -8.83
CA ALA A 182 -11.54 -32.61 -10.19
C ALA A 182 -11.74 -34.10 -10.49
N LYS A 183 -12.25 -34.89 -9.53
CA LYS A 183 -12.46 -36.33 -9.61
C LYS A 183 -13.76 -36.74 -10.32
N GLY A 184 -14.52 -35.80 -10.88
CA GLY A 184 -15.77 -36.10 -11.59
C GLY A 184 -15.59 -36.21 -13.11
N VAL A 185 -16.64 -36.67 -13.79
CA VAL A 185 -16.67 -36.69 -15.27
C VAL A 185 -16.79 -35.26 -15.79
N PRO A 186 -15.85 -34.79 -16.63
CA PRO A 186 -15.93 -33.45 -17.20
C PRO A 186 -17.19 -33.26 -18.03
N LYS A 187 -17.86 -32.10 -17.87
CA LYS A 187 -19.08 -31.75 -18.60
C LYS A 187 -18.91 -30.44 -19.34
N ARG A 188 -19.04 -30.46 -20.66
CA ARG A 188 -19.04 -29.24 -21.47
C ARG A 188 -20.40 -28.55 -21.39
N CYS A 189 -20.39 -27.25 -21.12
CA CYS A 189 -21.60 -26.46 -21.16
C CYS A 189 -21.99 -26.13 -22.61
N PHE A 190 -23.26 -26.32 -22.97
CA PHE A 190 -23.75 -26.01 -24.31
C PHE A 190 -23.81 -24.49 -24.59
N ASP A 191 -24.19 -23.69 -23.59
CA ASP A 191 -24.43 -22.24 -23.80
C ASP A 191 -23.13 -21.45 -23.98
N CYS A 192 -22.11 -21.79 -23.19
CA CYS A 192 -20.85 -21.06 -23.10
C CYS A 192 -19.63 -21.85 -23.56
N ASP A 193 -19.80 -23.12 -23.95
CA ASP A 193 -18.75 -24.03 -24.43
C ASP A 193 -17.58 -24.30 -23.48
N ARG A 194 -17.60 -23.78 -22.25
CA ARG A 194 -16.59 -24.06 -21.23
C ARG A 194 -16.73 -25.49 -20.71
N LEU A 195 -15.58 -26.14 -20.46
CA LEU A 195 -15.51 -27.49 -19.89
C LEU A 195 -15.47 -27.42 -18.36
N CYS A 196 -16.54 -27.87 -17.70
CA CYS A 196 -16.60 -28.02 -16.24
C CYS A 196 -15.93 -29.33 -15.82
N GLN A 197 -15.29 -29.34 -14.64
CA GLN A 197 -14.52 -30.49 -14.16
C GLN A 197 -15.39 -31.65 -13.63
N SER A 198 -16.66 -31.39 -13.32
CA SER A 198 -17.61 -32.38 -12.81
C SER A 198 -19.05 -31.89 -12.99
N LEU A 199 -20.02 -32.76 -12.74
CA LEU A 199 -21.44 -32.38 -12.72
C LEU A 199 -21.73 -31.35 -11.62
N GLU A 200 -21.12 -31.49 -10.45
CA GLU A 200 -21.21 -30.53 -9.35
C GLU A 200 -20.59 -29.17 -9.73
N CYS A 201 -19.44 -29.18 -10.42
CA CYS A 201 -18.81 -27.98 -10.96
C CYS A 201 -19.77 -27.26 -11.91
N TYR A 202 -20.42 -28.02 -12.81
CA TYR A 202 -21.38 -27.50 -13.76
C TYR A 202 -22.60 -26.88 -13.08
N ALA A 203 -23.16 -27.55 -12.06
CA ALA A 203 -24.31 -27.04 -11.32
C ALA A 203 -24.02 -25.68 -10.67
N ALA A 204 -22.92 -25.54 -9.93
CA ALA A 204 -22.63 -24.24 -9.31
C ALA A 204 -22.08 -23.19 -10.29
N TYR A 205 -21.49 -23.62 -11.41
CA TYR A 205 -21.12 -22.71 -12.48
C TYR A 205 -22.34 -22.00 -13.09
N LYS A 206 -23.47 -22.69 -13.15
CA LYS A 206 -24.77 -22.16 -13.60
C LYS A 206 -25.62 -21.55 -12.49
N ALA A 207 -25.36 -21.88 -11.22
CA ALA A 207 -26.08 -21.31 -10.10
C ALA A 207 -25.87 -19.80 -9.99
N LEU A 208 -26.93 -19.09 -9.60
CA LEU A 208 -26.82 -17.72 -9.09
C LEU A 208 -26.33 -17.80 -7.64
N THR A 209 -25.36 -16.96 -7.28
CA THR A 209 -24.82 -16.94 -5.91
C THR A 209 -25.10 -15.60 -5.25
N GLY A 210 -25.77 -15.62 -4.10
CA GLY A 210 -26.18 -14.42 -3.37
C GLY A 210 -27.05 -13.49 -4.24
N ASN A 211 -26.71 -12.20 -4.27
CA ASN A 211 -27.45 -11.17 -5.01
C ASN A 211 -27.00 -11.01 -6.48
N GLN A 212 -26.46 -12.06 -7.10
CA GLN A 212 -26.01 -11.97 -8.49
C GLN A 212 -27.17 -12.14 -9.47
N GLU A 213 -27.32 -11.20 -10.40
CA GLU A 213 -28.31 -11.27 -11.49
C GLU A 213 -27.91 -12.28 -12.59
N LEU A 214 -26.61 -12.54 -12.75
CA LEU A 214 -26.06 -13.40 -13.80
C LEU A 214 -25.08 -14.42 -13.24
N SER A 215 -25.25 -15.68 -13.67
CA SER A 215 -24.31 -16.78 -13.35
C SER A 215 -22.97 -16.59 -14.05
N ILE A 216 -21.96 -17.36 -13.66
CA ILE A 216 -20.65 -17.35 -14.33
C ILE A 216 -20.79 -17.83 -15.79
N CYS A 217 -21.77 -18.70 -16.08
CA CYS A 217 -22.15 -19.14 -17.42
C CYS A 217 -22.59 -18.00 -18.34
N ASN A 218 -23.32 -17.04 -17.81
CA ASN A 218 -23.82 -15.93 -18.59
C ASN A 218 -22.75 -14.85 -18.85
N ARG A 219 -21.68 -14.79 -18.04
CA ARG A 219 -20.66 -13.74 -18.16
C ARG A 219 -19.56 -14.04 -19.16
N MET A 220 -19.22 -15.31 -19.36
CA MET A 220 -18.07 -15.72 -20.16
C MET A 220 -18.39 -16.95 -21.01
N TYR A 221 -17.77 -17.05 -22.19
CA TYR A 221 -17.80 -18.22 -23.04
C TYR A 221 -16.39 -18.59 -23.51
N GLN A 222 -16.24 -19.80 -24.04
CA GLN A 222 -15.03 -20.29 -24.67
C GLN A 222 -15.28 -20.48 -26.16
N CYS A 223 -14.44 -19.91 -27.03
CA CYS A 223 -14.53 -20.17 -28.45
C CYS A 223 -14.04 -21.58 -28.77
N ARG A 224 -14.79 -22.36 -29.58
CA ARG A 224 -14.39 -23.72 -29.96
C ARG A 224 -13.22 -23.78 -30.93
N LYS A 225 -13.01 -22.72 -31.73
CA LYS A 225 -11.96 -22.66 -32.76
C LYS A 225 -10.61 -22.24 -32.16
N CYS A 226 -10.57 -21.13 -31.43
CA CYS A 226 -9.33 -20.57 -30.86
C CYS A 226 -9.12 -20.89 -29.37
N CYS A 227 -10.01 -21.65 -28.75
CA CYS A 227 -10.00 -22.03 -27.33
C CYS A 227 -9.96 -20.87 -26.31
N SER A 228 -10.07 -19.62 -26.77
CA SER A 228 -9.99 -18.42 -25.95
C SER A 228 -11.23 -18.25 -25.08
N VAL A 229 -11.03 -17.85 -23.82
CA VAL A 229 -12.11 -17.55 -22.87
C VAL A 229 -12.37 -16.05 -22.87
N ILE A 230 -13.58 -15.65 -23.25
CA ILE A 230 -13.95 -14.26 -23.54
C ILE A 230 -15.16 -13.86 -22.69
N ARG A 231 -15.16 -12.63 -22.21
CA ARG A 231 -16.31 -12.05 -21.50
C ARG A 231 -17.34 -11.56 -22.52
N ARG A 232 -18.62 -11.91 -22.33
CA ARG A 232 -19.71 -11.47 -23.22
C ARG A 232 -19.84 -9.95 -23.30
N ARG A 233 -19.52 -9.24 -22.21
CA ARG A 233 -19.50 -7.76 -22.18
C ARG A 233 -18.42 -7.13 -23.07
N ASP A 234 -17.30 -7.84 -23.27
CA ASP A 234 -16.19 -7.34 -24.08
C ASP A 234 -16.39 -7.71 -25.56
N CYS A 235 -16.96 -8.88 -25.83
CA CYS A 235 -17.34 -9.31 -27.18
C CYS A 235 -18.44 -10.38 -27.06
N PRO A 236 -19.67 -10.12 -27.56
CA PRO A 236 -20.73 -11.13 -27.66
C PRO A 236 -20.26 -12.36 -28.46
N LYS A 237 -20.82 -13.53 -28.15
CA LYS A 237 -20.35 -14.81 -28.72
C LYS A 237 -20.55 -14.85 -30.23
N GLU A 238 -21.59 -14.17 -30.71
CA GLU A 238 -22.04 -14.09 -32.09
C GLU A 238 -21.12 -13.20 -32.94
N LEU A 239 -20.45 -12.24 -32.31
CA LEU A 239 -19.57 -11.27 -32.98
C LEU A 239 -18.08 -11.66 -32.92
N HIS A 240 -17.75 -12.80 -32.35
CA HIS A 240 -16.36 -13.20 -32.14
C HIS A 240 -15.70 -13.72 -33.41
N VAL A 241 -14.60 -13.08 -33.79
CA VAL A 241 -13.69 -13.53 -34.85
C VAL A 241 -12.40 -14.06 -34.23
N CYS A 242 -11.95 -15.26 -34.61
CA CYS A 242 -10.69 -15.81 -34.09
C CYS A 242 -9.49 -14.94 -34.53
N GLY A 243 -8.49 -14.79 -33.65
CA GLY A 243 -7.39 -13.85 -33.86
C GLY A 243 -7.68 -12.42 -33.39
N SER A 244 -8.95 -12.08 -33.11
CA SER A 244 -9.28 -10.78 -32.52
C SER A 244 -8.87 -10.68 -31.05
N ARG A 245 -8.37 -9.51 -30.65
CA ARG A 245 -8.05 -9.12 -29.27
C ARG A 245 -8.54 -7.71 -28.99
N LYS A 246 -8.67 -7.37 -27.72
CA LYS A 246 -9.00 -6.00 -27.30
C LYS A 246 -7.78 -5.09 -27.53
N CYS A 247 -7.91 -4.09 -28.40
CA CYS A 247 -6.86 -3.10 -28.62
C CYS A 247 -6.68 -2.23 -27.37
N PRO A 248 -5.44 -2.06 -26.83
CA PRO A 248 -5.20 -1.26 -25.65
C PRO A 248 -5.48 0.24 -25.87
N SER A 249 -5.32 0.72 -27.11
CA SER A 249 -5.49 2.13 -27.46
C SER A 249 -6.96 2.51 -27.65
N CYS A 250 -7.72 1.80 -28.51
CA CYS A 250 -9.11 2.14 -28.81
C CYS A 250 -10.16 1.35 -28.01
N GLN A 251 -9.73 0.37 -27.20
CA GLN A 251 -10.57 -0.50 -26.37
C GLN A 251 -11.60 -1.36 -27.13
N LYS A 252 -11.58 -1.38 -28.47
CA LYS A 252 -12.41 -2.24 -29.32
C LYS A 252 -11.78 -3.62 -29.51
N PHE A 253 -12.61 -4.65 -29.71
CA PHE A 253 -12.16 -6.00 -30.05
C PHE A 253 -11.95 -6.09 -31.57
N VAL A 254 -10.71 -6.31 -31.99
CA VAL A 254 -10.28 -6.16 -33.39
C VAL A 254 -9.27 -7.24 -33.75
N VAL A 255 -9.23 -7.63 -35.03
CA VAL A 255 -8.17 -8.50 -35.57
C VAL A 255 -6.89 -7.68 -35.66
N LEU A 256 -5.85 -8.06 -34.90
CA LEU A 256 -4.66 -7.21 -34.73
C LEU A 256 -3.90 -6.98 -36.04
N GLU A 257 -3.88 -7.97 -36.93
CA GLU A 257 -3.17 -7.91 -38.22
C GLU A 257 -3.79 -6.87 -39.18
N GLU A 258 -5.10 -6.64 -39.06
CA GLU A 258 -5.85 -5.71 -39.92
C GLU A 258 -6.16 -4.37 -39.20
N HIS A 259 -5.81 -4.26 -37.92
CA HIS A 259 -6.22 -3.12 -37.10
C HIS A 259 -5.28 -1.92 -37.29
N LEU A 260 -5.72 -0.98 -38.12
CA LEU A 260 -5.13 0.35 -38.18
C LEU A 260 -5.64 1.20 -37.00
N CYS A 261 -4.95 1.12 -35.86
CA CYS A 261 -5.27 1.98 -34.71
C CYS A 261 -4.58 3.33 -34.86
N CYS A 262 -5.34 4.40 -35.01
CA CYS A 262 -4.80 5.74 -34.83
C CYS A 262 -4.53 5.97 -33.34
N LEU A 263 -3.34 6.47 -32.98
CA LEU A 263 -3.08 6.97 -31.64
C LEU A 263 -4.08 8.12 -31.39
N PRO A 264 -4.93 8.04 -30.36
CA PRO A 264 -5.82 9.15 -30.04
C PRO A 264 -4.96 10.35 -29.67
N ARG A 265 -5.36 11.55 -30.11
CA ARG A 265 -4.79 12.80 -29.60
C ARG A 265 -4.98 12.79 -28.08
N VAL A 266 -3.88 12.67 -27.34
CA VAL A 266 -3.92 12.81 -25.90
C VAL A 266 -4.16 14.29 -25.63
N SER A 267 -5.28 14.61 -24.99
CA SER A 267 -5.51 15.99 -24.55
C SER A 267 -4.37 16.38 -23.60
N PRO A 268 -3.80 17.59 -23.74
CA PRO A 268 -2.81 18.05 -22.78
C PRO A 268 -3.41 17.95 -21.38
N LYS A 269 -2.68 17.30 -20.47
CA LYS A 269 -3.10 17.25 -19.07
C LYS A 269 -3.22 18.69 -18.58
N LYS A 270 -4.34 19.04 -17.94
CA LYS A 270 -4.47 20.34 -17.26
C LYS A 270 -3.25 20.52 -16.37
N SER A 271 -2.58 21.67 -16.51
CA SER A 271 -1.50 22.05 -15.60
C SER A 271 -2.05 22.01 -14.18
N SER A 272 -1.55 21.09 -13.36
CA SER A 272 -1.88 21.08 -11.94
C SER A 272 -1.14 22.25 -11.30
N SER A 273 -1.90 23.12 -10.64
CA SER A 273 -1.37 24.18 -9.76
C SER A 273 -0.68 23.62 -8.52
N ASP A 274 -0.75 22.31 -8.30
CA ASP A 274 -0.39 21.64 -7.06
C ASP A 274 1.07 21.19 -7.10
N ILE A 275 1.95 22.18 -7.13
CA ILE A 275 3.40 22.01 -7.12
C ILE A 275 3.92 22.24 -5.70
N ILE A 276 4.81 21.36 -5.25
CA ILE A 276 5.56 21.50 -4.01
C ILE A 276 7.04 21.51 -4.36
N PHE A 277 7.77 22.52 -3.89
CA PHE A 277 9.23 22.55 -3.93
C PHE A 277 9.77 22.02 -2.61
N PHE A 278 10.90 21.33 -2.62
CA PHE A 278 11.56 20.96 -1.37
C PHE A 278 13.08 20.96 -1.51
N ASP A 279 13.73 21.04 -0.36
CA ASP A 279 15.18 20.96 -0.21
C ASP A 279 15.50 20.24 1.10
N LEU A 280 16.56 19.43 1.11
CA LEU A 280 17.01 18.67 2.27
C LEU A 280 18.44 19.05 2.63
N GLU A 281 18.69 19.24 3.92
CA GLU A 281 20.05 19.32 4.45
C GLU A 281 20.36 18.09 5.28
N THR A 282 21.62 17.67 5.21
CA THR A 282 22.10 16.47 5.91
C THR A 282 23.24 16.82 6.85
N GLY A 283 23.26 16.15 7.99
CA GLY A 283 24.45 16.03 8.82
C GLY A 283 25.22 14.77 8.44
N GLN A 284 26.54 14.83 8.61
CA GLN A 284 27.46 13.74 8.25
C GLN A 284 28.38 13.31 9.40
N SER A 285 28.04 13.68 10.64
CA SER A 285 28.87 13.42 11.82
C SER A 285 29.06 11.92 12.13
N SER A 286 28.15 11.06 11.67
CA SER A 286 28.25 9.60 11.83
C SER A 286 29.01 8.90 10.71
N GLY A 287 29.53 9.62 9.71
CA GLY A 287 30.09 9.04 8.49
C GLY A 287 29.05 8.63 7.44
N GLU A 288 27.76 8.78 7.77
CA GLU A 288 26.62 8.60 6.87
C GLU A 288 25.84 9.91 6.79
N HIS A 289 25.26 10.20 5.63
CA HIS A 289 24.37 11.34 5.48
C HIS A 289 23.02 11.04 6.14
N VAL A 290 22.63 11.86 7.12
CA VAL A 290 21.32 11.81 7.75
C VAL A 290 20.66 13.17 7.63
N VAL A 291 19.49 13.20 7.01
CA VAL A 291 18.69 14.43 6.87
C VAL A 291 18.29 14.94 8.25
N ASN A 292 18.70 16.16 8.57
CA ASN A 292 18.41 16.83 9.83
C ASN A 292 17.65 18.14 9.65
N PHE A 293 17.41 18.55 8.40
CA PHE A 293 16.55 19.68 8.09
C PHE A 293 15.90 19.47 6.73
N ALA A 294 14.61 19.78 6.62
CA ALA A 294 13.88 19.74 5.37
C ALA A 294 12.95 20.93 5.28
N VAL A 295 12.90 21.57 4.11
CA VAL A 295 11.95 22.64 3.81
C VAL A 295 11.10 22.22 2.64
N ALA A 296 9.80 22.51 2.72
CA ALA A 296 8.88 22.36 1.62
C ALA A 296 8.10 23.65 1.41
N GLN A 297 7.94 24.10 0.16
CA GLN A 297 7.18 25.29 -0.19
C GLN A 297 6.10 24.91 -1.21
N TYR A 298 4.86 25.27 -0.93
CA TYR A 298 3.77 25.17 -1.91
C TYR A 298 3.92 26.26 -2.99
N SER A 299 3.32 26.06 -4.15
CA SER A 299 3.24 27.07 -5.22
C SER A 299 2.61 28.41 -4.80
N ASP A 300 1.83 28.43 -3.71
CA ASP A 300 1.24 29.65 -3.13
C ASP A 300 2.16 30.37 -2.12
N GLY A 301 3.40 29.88 -1.94
CA GLY A 301 4.40 30.45 -1.03
C GLY A 301 4.31 29.98 0.42
N ARG A 302 3.33 29.14 0.79
CA ARG A 302 3.29 28.56 2.15
C ARG A 302 4.44 27.58 2.35
N GLU A 303 5.14 27.74 3.47
CA GLU A 303 6.30 26.92 3.83
C GLU A 303 6.01 25.95 4.98
N MET A 304 6.67 24.81 4.92
CA MET A 304 6.71 23.78 5.96
C MET A 304 8.17 23.50 6.27
N VAL A 305 8.54 23.55 7.55
CA VAL A 305 9.92 23.34 8.00
C VAL A 305 9.96 22.18 8.97
N PHE A 306 10.87 21.24 8.73
CA PHE A 306 11.09 20.04 9.55
C PHE A 306 12.53 20.08 10.05
N ARG A 307 12.74 19.89 11.36
CA ARG A 307 14.04 20.10 12.01
C ARG A 307 14.45 18.90 12.85
N GLY A 308 15.76 18.72 12.99
CA GLY A 308 16.34 17.62 13.76
C GLY A 308 16.41 16.31 12.95
N TYR A 309 16.99 15.28 13.55
CA TYR A 309 17.29 14.01 12.88
C TYR A 309 16.05 13.15 12.56
N SER A 310 14.85 13.60 12.94
CA SER A 310 13.57 13.06 12.48
C SER A 310 13.00 13.77 11.24
N ALA A 311 13.67 14.82 10.74
CA ALA A 311 13.17 15.69 9.68
C ALA A 311 12.77 14.92 8.41
N CYS A 312 13.58 13.94 7.97
CA CYS A 312 13.21 13.10 6.81
C CYS A 312 11.89 12.36 7.03
N LYS A 313 11.74 11.72 8.21
CA LYS A 313 10.55 10.97 8.55
C LYS A 313 9.33 11.88 8.59
N GLU A 314 9.44 13.03 9.25
CA GLU A 314 8.34 13.99 9.37
C GLU A 314 7.96 14.60 8.02
N PHE A 315 8.96 15.03 7.24
CA PHE A 315 8.76 15.52 5.88
C PHE A 315 8.07 14.49 5.00
N CYS A 316 8.58 13.26 4.94
CA CYS A 316 7.97 12.21 4.12
C CYS A 316 6.56 11.82 4.62
N THR A 317 6.35 11.79 5.95
CA THR A 317 5.03 11.53 6.54
C THR A 317 4.03 12.61 6.12
N TRP A 318 4.45 13.87 6.10
CA TRP A 318 3.65 14.99 5.63
C TRP A 318 3.42 14.93 4.10
N LEU A 319 4.48 14.69 3.32
CA LEU A 319 4.46 14.68 1.86
C LEU A 319 3.55 13.58 1.33
N PHE A 320 3.74 12.35 1.81
CA PHE A 320 2.96 11.18 1.42
C PHE A 320 1.67 11.00 2.24
N SER A 321 1.05 12.12 2.61
CA SER A 321 -0.29 12.15 3.16
C SER A 321 -1.33 12.22 2.04
N PRO A 322 -2.59 11.81 2.30
CA PRO A 322 -3.67 11.92 1.30
C PRO A 322 -3.92 13.33 0.78
N LYS A 323 -3.50 14.36 1.54
CA LYS A 323 -3.64 15.78 1.19
C LYS A 323 -2.94 16.10 -0.13
N HIS A 324 -1.79 15.48 -0.40
CA HIS A 324 -0.98 15.78 -1.59
C HIS A 324 -1.21 14.81 -2.74
N LYS A 325 -2.33 14.07 -2.74
CA LYS A 325 -2.66 13.15 -3.84
C LYS A 325 -2.60 13.87 -5.18
N GLY A 326 -1.84 13.32 -6.12
CA GLY A 326 -1.68 13.86 -7.48
C GLY A 326 -0.74 15.07 -7.62
N HIS A 327 -0.12 15.55 -6.55
CA HIS A 327 0.80 16.70 -6.62
C HIS A 327 2.08 16.36 -7.40
N THR A 328 2.68 17.40 -7.98
CA THR A 328 4.04 17.34 -8.54
C THR A 328 5.01 17.96 -7.54
N VAL A 329 6.09 17.25 -7.25
CA VAL A 329 7.07 17.64 -6.24
C VAL A 329 8.40 17.84 -6.94
N ILE A 330 9.05 18.98 -6.67
CA ILE A 330 10.26 19.40 -7.38
C ILE A 330 11.36 19.65 -6.36
N ALA A 331 12.50 19.01 -6.55
CA ALA A 331 13.74 19.35 -5.86
C ALA A 331 14.84 19.60 -6.88
N HIS A 332 15.82 20.43 -6.50
CA HIS A 332 16.93 20.78 -7.38
C HIS A 332 18.12 19.85 -7.14
N ASN A 333 18.51 19.11 -8.18
CA ASN A 333 19.51 18.04 -8.13
C ASN A 333 19.08 16.81 -7.30
N MET A 334 17.76 16.60 -7.16
CA MET A 334 17.17 15.46 -6.45
C MET A 334 17.73 14.11 -6.94
N LYS A 335 17.98 14.00 -8.26
CA LYS A 335 18.44 12.75 -8.89
C LYS A 335 19.79 12.26 -8.38
N GLY A 336 20.62 13.20 -7.93
CA GLY A 336 21.98 12.92 -7.46
C GLY A 336 22.08 12.73 -5.95
N PHE A 337 21.06 13.13 -5.18
CA PHE A 337 21.15 13.16 -3.72
C PHE A 337 19.81 12.88 -3.04
N ASP A 338 18.91 13.86 -2.98
CA ASP A 338 17.69 13.84 -2.15
C ASP A 338 16.81 12.62 -2.40
N GLY A 339 16.72 12.19 -3.66
CA GLY A 339 15.84 11.11 -4.09
C GLY A 339 16.11 9.79 -3.37
N GLN A 340 17.34 9.55 -2.93
CA GLN A 340 17.70 8.31 -2.21
C GLN A 340 17.02 8.24 -0.84
N PHE A 341 16.98 9.34 -0.09
CA PHE A 341 16.30 9.39 1.20
C PHE A 341 14.79 9.16 1.06
N ILE A 342 14.19 9.76 0.01
CA ILE A 342 12.77 9.61 -0.27
C ILE A 342 12.42 8.17 -0.64
N VAL A 343 13.21 7.54 -1.52
CA VAL A 343 13.01 6.13 -1.89
C VAL A 343 13.22 5.22 -0.68
N GLY A 344 14.27 5.46 0.12
CA GLY A 344 14.54 4.71 1.35
C GLY A 344 13.34 4.71 2.29
N TRP A 345 12.82 5.90 2.61
CA TRP A 345 11.63 6.03 3.44
C TRP A 345 10.41 5.31 2.84
N MET A 346 10.16 5.43 1.54
CA MET A 346 9.03 4.74 0.90
C MET A 346 9.12 3.22 1.02
N LEU A 347 10.33 2.66 0.87
CA LEU A 347 10.58 1.23 1.02
C LEU A 347 10.35 0.76 2.47
N GLU A 348 10.76 1.55 3.46
CA GLU A 348 10.47 1.28 4.88
C GLU A 348 8.96 1.26 5.18
N GLN A 349 8.18 2.10 4.49
CA GLN A 349 6.71 2.05 4.58
C GLN A 349 6.08 0.84 3.85
N GLY A 350 6.90 -0.04 3.27
CA GLY A 350 6.48 -1.17 2.46
C GLY A 350 5.89 -0.78 1.10
N THR A 351 6.28 0.39 0.57
CA THR A 351 5.85 0.89 -0.74
C THR A 351 7.00 0.86 -1.75
N SER A 352 6.82 0.15 -2.86
CA SER A 352 7.77 0.19 -3.98
C SER A 352 7.40 1.31 -4.96
N PRO A 353 8.17 2.42 -5.05
CA PRO A 353 7.93 3.46 -6.04
C PRO A 353 8.22 2.98 -7.46
N SER A 354 7.54 3.58 -8.44
CA SER A 354 7.96 3.51 -9.83
C SER A 354 9.03 4.57 -10.05
N VAL A 355 10.23 4.16 -10.49
CA VAL A 355 11.34 5.07 -10.72
C VAL A 355 11.71 5.12 -12.20
N ILE A 356 12.11 6.29 -12.68
CA ILE A 356 12.74 6.45 -13.99
C ILE A 356 14.21 6.82 -13.74
N PRO A 357 15.16 5.92 -14.01
CA PRO A 357 16.58 6.20 -13.80
C PRO A 357 17.22 6.94 -14.98
N ILE A 358 18.35 7.59 -14.73
CA ILE A 358 19.30 8.06 -15.74
C ILE A 358 20.71 7.64 -15.30
N GLY A 359 21.21 6.54 -15.87
CA GLY A 359 22.36 5.84 -15.31
C GLY A 359 22.05 5.36 -13.89
N SER A 360 22.92 5.69 -12.92
CA SER A 360 22.74 5.39 -11.50
C SER A 360 21.88 6.41 -10.73
N LYS A 361 21.41 7.49 -11.40
CA LYS A 361 20.67 8.58 -10.78
C LYS A 361 19.16 8.42 -10.95
N LEU A 362 18.38 8.98 -10.02
CA LEU A 362 16.91 8.88 -10.01
C LEU A 362 16.29 10.10 -10.70
N MET A 363 15.95 10.03 -12.00
CA MET A 363 15.39 11.20 -12.69
C MET A 363 13.97 11.55 -12.22
N SER A 364 13.13 10.55 -11.95
CA SER A 364 11.78 10.75 -11.43
C SER A 364 11.34 9.59 -10.54
N ILE A 365 10.57 9.91 -9.50
CA ILE A 365 9.97 8.97 -8.56
C ILE A 365 8.46 9.17 -8.60
N ARG A 366 7.70 8.11 -8.86
CA ARG A 366 6.23 8.15 -8.87
C ARG A 366 5.67 7.23 -7.79
N HIS A 367 4.86 7.82 -6.90
CA HIS A 367 4.15 7.09 -5.88
C HIS A 367 2.97 6.31 -6.51
N PRO A 368 2.89 4.97 -6.38
CA PRO A 368 1.92 4.15 -7.11
C PRO A 368 0.46 4.40 -6.71
N SER A 369 0.18 4.62 -5.42
CA SER A 369 -1.20 4.82 -4.94
C SER A 369 -1.64 6.28 -4.80
N LEU A 370 -0.74 7.20 -4.42
CA LEU A 370 -1.06 8.62 -4.29
C LEU A 370 -0.95 9.39 -5.61
N GLY A 371 -0.29 8.84 -6.63
CA GLY A 371 -0.07 9.53 -7.90
C GLY A 371 0.87 10.74 -7.80
N ILE A 372 1.50 10.96 -6.64
CA ILE A 372 2.53 11.98 -6.42
C ILE A 372 3.70 11.68 -7.36
N THR A 373 4.17 12.70 -8.06
CA THR A 373 5.31 12.59 -8.98
C THR A 373 6.40 13.54 -8.52
N ILE A 374 7.57 13.00 -8.19
CA ILE A 374 8.75 13.77 -7.81
C ILE A 374 9.68 13.83 -9.03
N ILE A 375 10.14 15.04 -9.34
CA ILE A 375 11.00 15.31 -10.49
C ILE A 375 12.18 16.20 -10.07
N ASP A 376 13.29 16.02 -10.77
CA ASP A 376 14.48 16.84 -10.59
C ASP A 376 14.47 18.05 -11.54
N SER A 377 14.46 19.26 -10.99
CA SER A 377 14.52 20.49 -11.80
C SER A 377 15.82 20.63 -12.58
N MET A 378 16.93 20.03 -12.11
CA MET A 378 18.23 20.04 -12.81
C MET A 378 18.18 19.29 -14.16
N SER A 379 17.13 18.51 -14.42
CA SER A 379 16.91 17.88 -15.73
C SER A 379 16.39 18.88 -16.78
N PHE A 380 15.84 20.01 -16.33
CA PHE A 380 15.32 21.09 -17.19
C PHE A 380 16.19 22.35 -17.11
N LEU A 381 16.73 22.64 -15.92
CA LEU A 381 17.58 23.78 -15.63
C LEU A 381 18.98 23.28 -15.25
N GLN A 382 19.82 23.02 -16.25
CA GLN A 382 21.12 22.36 -16.09
C GLN A 382 22.21 23.29 -15.52
N MET A 383 21.94 23.94 -14.39
CA MET A 383 22.87 24.84 -13.71
C MET A 383 22.62 24.83 -12.21
N SER A 384 23.61 25.23 -11.41
CA SER A 384 23.44 25.31 -9.96
C SER A 384 22.37 26.32 -9.56
N LEU A 385 21.69 26.06 -8.45
CA LEU A 385 20.68 26.96 -7.88
C LEU A 385 21.20 28.39 -7.68
N SER A 386 22.49 28.55 -7.33
CA SER A 386 23.14 29.86 -7.17
C SER A 386 23.28 30.68 -8.46
N LYS A 387 23.23 30.05 -9.63
CA LYS A 387 23.34 30.71 -10.94
C LYS A 387 21.98 31.13 -11.51
N LEU A 388 20.88 30.54 -11.02
CA LEU A 388 19.53 30.82 -11.51
C LEU A 388 19.15 32.31 -11.41
N PRO A 389 19.41 33.03 -10.29
CA PRO A 389 19.01 34.43 -10.20
C PRO A 389 19.61 35.28 -11.32
N ASN A 390 20.90 35.10 -11.62
CA ASN A 390 21.57 35.81 -12.71
C ASN A 390 20.98 35.43 -14.08
N CYS A 391 20.66 34.17 -14.32
CA CYS A 391 20.06 33.72 -15.58
C CYS A 391 18.65 34.26 -15.83
N PHE A 392 17.88 34.55 -14.78
CA PHE A 392 16.53 35.11 -14.87
C PHE A 392 16.46 36.61 -14.58
N GLY A 393 17.60 37.29 -14.41
CA GLY A 393 17.65 38.72 -14.10
C GLY A 393 17.09 39.08 -12.72
N LEU A 394 17.06 38.13 -11.77
CA LEU A 394 16.59 38.34 -10.41
C LEU A 394 17.75 38.89 -9.56
N SER A 395 17.64 40.15 -9.13
CA SER A 395 18.68 40.83 -8.33
C SER A 395 18.50 40.67 -6.81
N GLU A 396 17.27 40.43 -6.36
CA GLU A 396 16.90 40.41 -4.93
C GLU A 396 17.05 39.04 -4.26
N LEU A 397 17.12 37.96 -5.04
CA LEU A 397 17.21 36.58 -4.56
C LEU A 397 18.62 36.04 -4.77
N LYS A 398 19.41 35.92 -3.70
CA LYS A 398 20.75 35.28 -3.74
C LYS A 398 20.76 34.09 -2.80
N LYS A 399 21.10 32.91 -3.33
CA LYS A 399 21.35 31.72 -2.50
C LYS A 399 22.45 32.05 -1.50
N GLY A 400 22.15 31.98 -0.21
CA GLY A 400 23.16 32.14 0.84
C GLY A 400 24.12 30.94 0.92
N TYR A 401 25.15 31.06 1.75
CA TYR A 401 26.13 30.01 1.99
C TYR A 401 25.77 29.22 3.24
N PHE A 402 25.59 27.90 3.11
CA PHE A 402 25.37 27.00 4.23
C PHE A 402 26.59 26.12 4.48
N PRO A 403 27.27 26.22 5.64
CA PRO A 403 28.45 25.42 5.93
C PRO A 403 28.07 23.97 6.26
N HIS A 404 28.07 23.09 5.26
CA HIS A 404 27.63 21.69 5.39
C HIS A 404 28.37 20.91 6.51
N LEU A 405 29.65 21.19 6.75
CA LEU A 405 30.43 20.56 7.83
C LEU A 405 30.07 21.07 9.23
N PHE A 406 29.43 22.23 9.33
CA PHE A 406 28.94 22.77 10.60
C PHE A 406 27.58 22.17 10.98
N ASN A 407 26.87 21.54 10.03
CA ASN A 407 25.56 20.93 10.23
C ASN A 407 25.64 19.58 10.97
N VAL A 408 26.05 19.62 12.23
CA VAL A 408 26.22 18.44 13.11
C VAL A 408 25.25 18.48 14.30
N ARG A 409 25.16 17.38 15.07
CA ARG A 409 24.22 17.25 16.21
C ARG A 409 24.44 18.34 17.26
N GLU A 410 25.70 18.61 17.53
CA GLU A 410 26.19 19.54 18.54
C GLU A 410 25.80 20.98 18.21
N ASN A 411 25.63 21.28 16.91
CA ASN A 411 25.39 22.64 16.43
C ASN A 411 23.93 22.92 16.04
N GLN A 412 22.99 21.99 16.30
CA GLN A 412 21.57 22.17 15.93
C GLN A 412 20.87 23.32 16.68
N ASN A 413 21.42 23.75 17.82
CA ASN A 413 20.90 24.87 18.61
C ASN A 413 21.36 26.25 18.09
N TYR A 414 22.34 26.28 17.17
CA TYR A 414 22.70 27.53 16.50
C TYR A 414 21.59 27.89 15.52
N ALA A 415 21.06 29.10 15.66
CA ALA A 415 20.21 29.70 14.63
C ALA A 415 21.08 30.03 13.41
N ILE A 416 21.46 29.00 12.66
CA ILE A 416 21.99 29.20 11.33
C ILE A 416 20.79 29.69 10.51
N LEU A 417 20.91 30.88 9.93
CA LEU A 417 20.01 31.35 8.88
C LEU A 417 20.11 30.35 7.71
N LEU A 418 19.32 29.28 7.80
CA LEU A 418 19.11 28.33 6.71
C LEU A 418 18.49 29.12 5.57
N CYS A 419 19.16 29.08 4.42
CA CYS A 419 18.99 30.05 3.34
C CYS A 419 17.55 30.11 2.84
N ARG A 420 17.03 31.34 2.80
CA ARG A 420 15.98 31.77 1.87
C ARG A 420 16.55 31.87 0.45
#